data_AF-A0A420YJS2-F1
#
_entry.id   AF-A0A420YJS2-F1
#
_cell.length_a   1.000
_cell.length_b   1.000
_cell.length_c   1.000
_cell.angle_alpha   90.00
_cell.angle_beta   90.00
_cell.angle_gamma   90.00
#
_symmetry.space_group_name_H-M   'P 1'
#
loop_
_entity.id
_entity.type
_entity.pdbx_description
1 polymer ?
#
loop_
_entity_poly.entity_id
_entity_poly.type
_entity_poly.pdbx_seq_one_letter_code
_entity_poly.pdbx_strand_id
1 'polypeptide(L)'
;MAQDQAAVTDKAAPAVTRQKVFSSPQSESYDALITDPPLLQKHSETRTYTTSRFTYPGLRVFYRRHPQADQLPAPLPLLVCLHGLGGSVAQFHPLLTSLTNVSTCLAIDLPGCGASDYKVTSWEAYTTEALVELLEVIIEDYRDKTARQGVVLIGHSMGCSFGVQLASRSFKHHTELVDHVMGLVAICPNSGPPTEKQVALFKKLLWIPGWLFDLWRLWDRRGGPESASVHRFVGRDADSEAKRLQNLYNNQSRTPVWRRMAWGCLPTYENGVAKGGLPGKEAWAGLDMPVYLIGGALDKVTPPEEVERVVEYLKTGVTEHNGEPEHQGIIDAAAPVDTDFNPASERSASISDITEDDFTRDRRSSDTTASEGRGPSTPPDVPQGSIPPILRHPEKVVKSIILPPPATHALLYTPSTARVLAGLVSDFLAQHISGRLSLGWQLQYLSREGKWDVKNLEKWKKVPPVSEPIAGVFRAMKTLRELDETHTPSVFVSNWGHVIKDIVDISHDSPVYDPRGLEKAGIRYHKHPTVSKIPPTDVEVDSFIALVDRLREEQKKRAEEENWDPNYVVGVHCHYGFNRTGYFIVCYIVERCGYSVQDAIETFAKARGNGGIRHSHFLDRLFVRYSGLKGERSKL
;
A
#
# COMPACT_ATOMS: atom_id res chain seq x y z
N MET A 1 -22.96 74.59 -1.06
CA MET A 1 -22.93 75.74 -1.99
C MET A 1 -21.64 75.64 -2.81
N ALA A 2 -21.76 75.78 -4.13
CA ALA A 2 -20.70 75.90 -5.16
C ALA A 2 -19.68 74.74 -5.25
N GLN A 3 -19.78 73.87 -6.27
CA GLN A 3 -19.16 73.97 -7.62
C GLN A 3 -17.64 73.74 -7.60
N ASP A 4 -17.18 72.64 -8.20
CA ASP A 4 -16.25 72.75 -9.33
C ASP A 4 -16.20 71.49 -10.21
N GLN A 5 -16.04 71.72 -11.52
CA GLN A 5 -15.94 70.74 -12.59
C GLN A 5 -14.55 70.08 -12.61
N ALA A 6 -14.46 68.79 -12.99
CA ALA A 6 -13.19 68.22 -13.48
C ALA A 6 -13.40 67.12 -14.54
N ALA A 7 -12.71 67.36 -15.65
CA ALA A 7 -12.52 66.57 -16.85
C ALA A 7 -12.43 65.04 -16.69
N VAL A 8 -13.15 64.33 -17.55
CA VAL A 8 -13.01 62.88 -17.81
C VAL A 8 -11.74 62.67 -18.63
N THR A 9 -10.77 61.95 -18.07
CA THR A 9 -9.58 61.48 -18.77
C THR A 9 -9.79 60.03 -19.20
N ASP A 10 -9.67 59.78 -20.50
CA ASP A 10 -9.58 58.46 -21.11
C ASP A 10 -8.39 57.69 -20.52
N LYS A 11 -8.65 56.59 -19.81
CA LYS A 11 -7.62 55.61 -19.44
C LYS A 11 -7.90 54.29 -20.14
N ALA A 12 -6.97 53.96 -21.02
CA ALA A 12 -6.88 52.72 -21.77
C ALA A 12 -7.05 51.48 -20.87
N ALA A 13 -7.84 50.53 -21.36
CA ALA A 13 -8.04 49.22 -20.79
C ALA A 13 -6.69 48.47 -20.62
N PRO A 14 -6.45 47.77 -19.50
CA PRO A 14 -5.25 46.96 -19.37
C PRO A 14 -5.36 45.73 -20.28
N ALA A 15 -4.34 45.53 -21.10
CA ALA A 15 -4.21 44.39 -21.99
C ALA A 15 -4.34 43.07 -21.21
N VAL A 16 -5.27 42.23 -21.66
CA VAL A 16 -5.44 40.85 -21.21
C VAL A 16 -4.17 40.09 -21.54
N THR A 17 -3.28 39.95 -20.55
CA THR A 17 -2.16 39.03 -20.65
C THR A 17 -2.73 37.64 -20.52
N ARG A 18 -2.73 36.88 -21.63
CA ARG A 18 -2.96 35.43 -21.64
C ARG A 18 -2.04 34.80 -20.57
N GLN A 19 -2.61 34.43 -19.42
CA GLN A 19 -1.96 33.50 -18.51
C GLN A 19 -1.84 32.17 -19.24
N LYS A 20 -0.65 31.91 -19.81
CA LYS A 20 -0.19 30.56 -20.07
C LYS A 20 -0.24 29.83 -18.72
N VAL A 21 -1.10 28.83 -18.62
CA VAL A 21 -1.10 27.86 -17.51
C VAL A 21 0.16 27.01 -17.69
N PHE A 22 1.27 27.54 -17.19
CA PHE A 22 2.41 26.78 -16.72
C PHE A 22 2.76 27.45 -15.38
N SER A 23 2.16 26.93 -14.30
CA SER A 23 2.61 27.27 -12.95
C SER A 23 4.08 26.90 -12.83
N SER A 24 4.91 27.87 -12.48
CA SER A 24 6.29 27.65 -12.06
C SER A 24 6.32 26.74 -10.81
N PRO A 25 7.40 25.96 -10.59
CA PRO A 25 7.49 25.01 -9.47
C PRO A 25 7.80 25.68 -8.12
N GLN A 26 7.18 26.82 -7.80
CA GLN A 26 7.51 27.65 -6.62
C GLN A 26 6.37 27.86 -5.60
N SER A 27 5.31 27.05 -5.58
CA SER A 27 4.25 27.18 -4.55
C SER A 27 3.70 25.88 -3.96
N GLU A 28 4.48 24.78 -3.93
CA GLU A 28 4.09 23.64 -3.10
C GLU A 28 4.35 23.98 -1.63
N SER A 29 3.28 24.03 -0.83
CA SER A 29 3.42 24.08 0.64
C SER A 29 4.09 22.80 1.12
N TYR A 30 5.04 22.90 2.05
CA TYR A 30 5.66 21.75 2.70
C TYR A 30 5.03 21.44 4.07
N ASP A 31 3.91 22.09 4.41
CA ASP A 31 3.17 21.78 5.64
C ASP A 31 2.51 20.40 5.53
N ALA A 32 2.79 19.52 6.49
CA ALA A 32 2.24 18.17 6.53
C ALA A 32 0.70 18.19 6.60
N LEU A 33 0.10 19.13 7.35
CA LEU A 33 -1.36 19.20 7.47
C LEU A 33 -2.04 19.59 6.15
N ILE A 34 -1.36 20.37 5.31
CA ILE A 34 -1.87 20.82 4.00
C ILE A 34 -1.65 19.74 2.94
N THR A 35 -0.51 19.04 3.01
CA THR A 35 -0.11 18.05 2.00
C THR A 35 -0.59 16.63 2.30
N ASP A 36 -1.15 16.39 3.48
CA ASP A 36 -1.69 15.09 3.87
C ASP A 36 -2.78 14.63 2.89
N PRO A 37 -2.76 13.36 2.46
CA PRO A 37 -3.83 12.80 1.64
C PRO A 37 -5.13 12.69 2.44
N PRO A 38 -6.31 12.67 1.77
CA PRO A 38 -7.62 12.66 2.43
C PRO A 38 -7.80 11.56 3.48
N LEU A 39 -7.19 10.40 3.26
CA LEU A 39 -7.23 9.28 4.21
C LEU A 39 -6.61 9.67 5.56
N LEU A 40 -5.47 10.37 5.55
CA LEU A 40 -4.80 10.81 6.78
C LEU A 40 -5.55 11.98 7.41
N GLN A 41 -6.00 12.95 6.63
CA GLN A 41 -6.76 14.09 7.14
C GLN A 41 -8.03 13.66 7.90
N LYS A 42 -8.73 12.63 7.41
CA LYS A 42 -10.00 12.17 7.99
C LYS A 42 -9.85 11.27 9.21
N HIS A 43 -8.74 10.55 9.32
CA HIS A 43 -8.56 9.47 10.30
C HIS A 43 -7.35 9.67 11.23
N SER A 44 -6.81 10.89 11.26
CA SER A 44 -5.78 11.26 12.24
C SER A 44 -6.38 12.11 13.34
N GLU A 45 -5.94 11.85 14.56
CA GLU A 45 -6.22 12.67 15.73
C GLU A 45 -4.92 13.12 16.39
N THR A 46 -5.00 14.19 17.19
CA THR A 46 -3.87 14.71 17.94
C THR A 46 -4.07 14.41 19.41
N ARG A 47 -3.11 13.72 20.04
CA ARG A 47 -3.20 13.28 21.44
C ARG A 47 -1.94 13.60 22.23
N THR A 48 -2.07 13.57 23.55
CA THR A 48 -0.96 13.72 24.50
C THR A 48 -0.76 12.40 25.21
N TYR A 49 0.48 11.93 25.25
CA TYR A 49 0.85 10.70 25.95
C TYR A 49 1.92 10.98 27.00
N THR A 50 1.80 10.32 28.15
CA THR A 50 2.77 10.39 29.24
C THR A 50 3.41 9.03 29.42
N THR A 51 4.73 9.00 29.33
CA THR A 51 5.60 7.86 29.64
C THR A 51 6.14 8.01 31.06
N SER A 52 6.96 7.06 31.53
CA SER A 52 7.62 7.13 32.84
C SER A 52 8.55 8.34 32.99
N ARG A 53 9.05 8.90 31.88
CA ARG A 53 10.06 9.99 31.90
C ARG A 53 9.57 11.30 31.28
N PHE A 54 8.69 11.24 30.29
CA PHE A 54 8.30 12.42 29.51
C PHE A 54 6.81 12.42 29.18
N THR A 55 6.24 13.63 29.10
CA THR A 55 4.92 13.87 28.50
C THR A 55 5.10 14.47 27.12
N TYR A 56 4.58 13.80 26.11
CA TYR A 56 4.62 14.20 24.71
C TYR A 56 3.26 14.74 24.28
N PRO A 57 3.05 16.06 24.33
CA PRO A 57 1.82 16.67 23.84
C PRO A 57 1.82 16.78 22.32
N GLY A 58 0.63 16.67 21.72
CA GLY A 58 0.42 17.01 20.32
C GLY A 58 0.94 15.97 19.33
N LEU A 59 0.91 14.69 19.67
CA LEU A 59 1.29 13.61 18.74
C LEU A 59 0.16 13.31 17.77
N ARG A 60 0.45 13.31 16.47
CA ARG A 60 -0.48 12.81 15.44
C ARG A 60 -0.52 11.28 15.50
N VAL A 61 -1.71 10.74 15.69
CA VAL A 61 -2.00 9.31 15.60
C VAL A 61 -3.05 9.08 14.54
N PHE A 62 -2.69 8.32 13.51
CA PHE A 62 -3.65 7.79 12.54
C PHE A 62 -4.25 6.50 13.09
N TYR A 63 -5.58 6.44 13.15
CA TYR A 63 -6.30 5.24 13.54
C TYR A 63 -7.52 5.03 12.65
N ARG A 64 -7.56 3.90 11.96
CA ARG A 64 -8.70 3.50 11.14
C ARG A 64 -9.12 2.08 11.48
N ARG A 65 -10.26 1.98 12.18
CA ARG A 65 -10.96 0.72 12.44
C ARG A 65 -11.36 0.06 11.12
N HIS A 66 -11.24 -1.27 11.05
CA HIS A 66 -11.73 -2.04 9.91
C HIS A 66 -13.22 -1.71 9.64
N PRO A 67 -13.61 -1.36 8.40
CA PRO A 67 -14.98 -0.90 8.10
C PRO A 67 -16.08 -1.90 8.48
N GLN A 68 -15.75 -3.20 8.49
CA GLN A 68 -16.67 -4.29 8.79
C GLN A 68 -16.26 -5.04 10.07
N ALA A 69 -15.53 -4.39 10.98
CA ALA A 69 -15.05 -5.01 12.22
C ALA A 69 -16.16 -5.71 13.03
N ASP A 70 -17.33 -5.09 13.14
CA ASP A 70 -18.47 -5.62 13.92
C ASP A 70 -19.14 -6.85 13.29
N GLN A 71 -18.86 -7.12 12.01
CA GLN A 71 -19.43 -8.24 11.26
C GLN A 71 -18.46 -9.43 11.16
N LEU A 72 -17.26 -9.30 11.74
CA LEU A 72 -16.25 -10.36 11.76
C LEU A 72 -16.25 -11.07 13.12
N PRO A 73 -15.93 -12.37 13.17
CA PRO A 73 -16.18 -13.22 14.35
C PRO A 73 -15.30 -12.91 15.58
N ALA A 74 -14.18 -12.19 15.40
CA ALA A 74 -13.37 -11.66 16.49
C ALA A 74 -12.53 -10.48 15.99
N PRO A 75 -11.98 -9.63 16.89
CA PRO A 75 -11.09 -8.55 16.49
C PRO A 75 -9.90 -9.07 15.67
N LEU A 76 -9.72 -8.49 14.49
CA LEU A 76 -8.55 -8.74 13.67
C LEU A 76 -7.29 -8.16 14.33
N PRO A 77 -6.09 -8.73 14.10
CA PRO A 77 -4.84 -8.18 14.61
C PRO A 77 -4.65 -6.70 14.21
N LEU A 78 -4.28 -5.85 15.17
CA LEU A 78 -3.97 -4.44 14.94
C LEU A 78 -2.67 -4.31 14.13
N LEU A 79 -2.72 -3.67 12.97
CA LEU A 79 -1.53 -3.42 12.15
C LEU A 79 -0.92 -2.08 12.53
N VAL A 80 0.32 -2.06 13.01
CA VAL A 80 0.98 -0.85 13.51
C VAL A 80 2.13 -0.44 12.59
N CYS A 81 2.02 0.71 11.93
CA CYS A 81 3.05 1.23 11.04
C CYS A 81 4.01 2.16 11.80
N LEU A 82 5.31 1.84 11.73
CA LEU A 82 6.40 2.53 12.43
C LEU A 82 7.36 3.16 11.42
N HIS A 83 7.41 4.49 11.35
CA HIS A 83 8.28 5.19 10.41
C HIS A 83 9.71 5.34 10.94
N GLY A 84 10.65 5.49 10.01
CA GLY A 84 12.07 5.67 10.30
C GLY A 84 12.49 7.12 10.53
N LEU A 85 13.81 7.33 10.56
CA LEU A 85 14.44 8.61 10.81
C LEU A 85 14.06 9.65 9.75
N GLY A 86 13.51 10.79 10.19
CA GLY A 86 13.07 11.86 9.29
C GLY A 86 11.81 11.54 8.49
N GLY A 87 11.18 10.39 8.74
CA GLY A 87 9.93 9.97 8.14
C GLY A 87 8.68 10.51 8.85
N SER A 88 7.52 10.04 8.38
CA SER A 88 6.21 10.31 8.97
C SER A 88 5.19 9.26 8.52
N VAL A 89 3.99 9.26 9.11
CA VAL A 89 2.85 8.41 8.69
C VAL A 89 2.51 8.60 7.20
N ALA A 90 2.78 9.78 6.62
CA ALA A 90 2.49 10.05 5.21
C ALA A 90 3.22 9.09 4.25
N GLN A 91 4.39 8.59 4.63
CA GLN A 91 5.13 7.62 3.82
C GLN A 91 4.41 6.26 3.72
N PHE A 92 3.62 5.90 4.73
CA PHE A 92 2.82 4.67 4.72
C PHE A 92 1.50 4.80 3.97
N HIS A 93 1.13 5.99 3.49
CA HIS A 93 -0.19 6.22 2.88
C HIS A 93 -0.55 5.23 1.75
N PRO A 94 0.35 4.92 0.79
CA PRO A 94 0.05 3.94 -0.25
C PRO A 94 -0.26 2.54 0.31
N LEU A 95 0.47 2.12 1.34
CA LEU A 95 0.26 0.84 2.01
C LEU A 95 -1.04 0.84 2.83
N LEU A 96 -1.30 1.90 3.60
CA LEU A 96 -2.51 2.07 4.41
C LEU A 96 -3.80 2.05 3.58
N THR A 97 -3.74 2.60 2.35
CA THR A 97 -4.88 2.58 1.41
C THR A 97 -5.35 1.15 1.12
N SER A 98 -4.44 0.18 1.15
CA SER A 98 -4.74 -1.25 0.97
C SER A 98 -5.05 -1.93 2.30
N LEU A 99 -4.18 -1.78 3.30
CA LEU A 99 -4.26 -2.54 4.56
C LEU A 99 -5.46 -2.18 5.44
N THR A 100 -6.01 -0.96 5.31
CA THR A 100 -7.21 -0.56 6.08
C THR A 100 -8.49 -1.29 5.65
N ASN A 101 -8.46 -2.00 4.52
CA ASN A 101 -9.52 -2.92 4.10
C ASN A 101 -9.26 -4.37 4.55
N VAL A 102 -8.09 -4.62 5.14
CA VAL A 102 -7.65 -5.95 5.60
C VAL A 102 -7.72 -6.04 7.12
N SER A 103 -7.42 -4.95 7.83
CA SER A 103 -7.53 -4.91 9.29
C SER A 103 -7.69 -3.47 9.80
N THR A 104 -7.80 -3.33 11.11
CA THR A 104 -7.63 -2.06 11.80
C THR A 104 -6.17 -1.66 11.76
N CYS A 105 -5.89 -0.42 11.34
CA CYS A 105 -4.52 0.10 11.22
C CYS A 105 -4.29 1.28 12.17
N LEU A 106 -3.10 1.28 12.78
CA LEU A 106 -2.54 2.34 13.60
C LEU A 106 -1.23 2.82 12.96
N ALA A 107 -1.01 4.12 12.88
CA ALA A 107 0.26 4.69 12.47
C ALA A 107 0.52 5.97 13.26
N ILE A 108 1.77 6.18 13.68
CA ILE A 108 2.11 7.21 14.67
C ILE A 108 3.20 8.09 14.10
N ASP A 109 3.01 9.41 14.15
CA ASP A 109 4.12 10.34 13.96
C ASP A 109 4.88 10.49 15.28
N LEU A 110 6.17 10.15 15.25
CA LEU A 110 7.06 10.37 16.38
C LEU A 110 7.13 11.87 16.75
N PRO A 111 7.54 12.21 17.99
CA PRO A 111 7.59 13.60 18.44
C PRO A 111 8.31 14.52 17.45
N GLY A 112 7.64 15.59 17.00
CA GLY A 112 8.17 16.54 16.02
C GLY A 112 8.32 16.05 14.56
N CYS A 113 7.92 14.81 14.25
CA CYS A 113 7.82 14.28 12.88
C CYS A 113 6.45 14.55 12.28
N GLY A 114 6.37 14.70 10.94
CA GLY A 114 5.12 14.95 10.23
C GLY A 114 4.31 16.10 10.83
N ALA A 115 3.10 15.80 11.29
CA ALA A 115 2.20 16.76 11.92
C ALA A 115 2.26 16.73 13.46
N SER A 116 3.11 15.89 14.07
CA SER A 116 3.33 15.90 15.52
C SER A 116 4.06 17.18 15.98
N ASP A 117 3.65 17.67 17.14
CA ASP A 117 4.28 18.80 17.81
C ASP A 117 5.71 18.48 18.24
N TYR A 118 6.58 19.49 18.17
CA TYR A 118 7.94 19.44 18.71
C TYR A 118 8.03 20.27 19.99
N LYS A 119 7.38 19.80 21.06
CA LYS A 119 7.32 20.51 22.36
C LYS A 119 8.31 19.96 23.39
N VAL A 120 8.60 18.65 23.36
CA VAL A 120 9.64 18.05 24.20
C VAL A 120 10.97 18.16 23.46
N THR A 121 11.91 18.93 23.99
CA THR A 121 13.18 19.27 23.31
C THR A 121 14.43 18.67 23.97
N SER A 122 14.26 17.93 25.07
CA SER A 122 15.32 17.13 25.68
C SER A 122 15.83 16.08 24.68
N TRP A 123 17.14 15.80 24.69
CA TRP A 123 17.73 14.79 23.80
C TRP A 123 17.37 13.37 24.24
N GLU A 124 17.25 13.18 25.56
CA GLU A 124 16.87 11.94 26.22
C GLU A 124 15.46 11.49 25.82
N ALA A 125 14.57 12.42 25.46
CA ALA A 125 13.23 12.13 24.98
C ALA A 125 13.18 11.49 23.57
N TYR A 126 14.32 11.41 22.89
CA TYR A 126 14.46 10.86 21.53
C TYR A 126 15.43 9.68 21.47
N THR A 127 15.87 9.13 22.61
CA THR A 127 16.61 7.86 22.60
C THR A 127 15.70 6.76 22.10
N THR A 128 16.29 5.71 21.52
CA THR A 128 15.53 4.57 21.02
C THR A 128 14.61 3.99 22.09
N GLU A 129 15.08 3.90 23.34
CA GLU A 129 14.33 3.36 24.47
C GLU A 129 13.14 4.24 24.86
N ALA A 130 13.32 5.57 24.90
CA ALA A 130 12.24 6.51 25.23
C ALA A 130 11.14 6.51 24.15
N LEU A 131 11.54 6.41 22.87
CA LEU A 131 10.60 6.33 21.76
C LEU A 131 9.87 4.97 21.72
N VAL A 132 10.54 3.87 22.04
CA VAL A 132 9.92 2.55 22.15
C VAL A 132 8.91 2.50 23.29
N GLU A 133 9.24 3.03 24.47
CA GLU A 133 8.30 3.17 25.58
C GLU A 133 7.06 4.02 25.19
N LEU A 134 7.28 5.12 24.48
CA LEU A 134 6.18 5.94 23.97
C LEU A 134 5.28 5.14 23.01
N LEU A 135 5.88 4.44 22.05
CA LEU A 135 5.14 3.60 21.10
C LEU A 135 4.35 2.51 21.83
N GLU A 136 4.95 1.88 22.83
CA GLU A 136 4.33 0.86 23.68
C GLU A 136 3.05 1.38 24.35
N VAL A 137 3.12 2.55 24.99
CA VAL A 137 1.97 3.21 25.62
C VAL A 137 0.87 3.54 24.59
N ILE A 138 1.26 4.08 23.42
CA ILE A 138 0.29 4.45 22.38
C ILE A 138 -0.40 3.20 21.82
N ILE A 139 0.34 2.14 21.49
CA ILE A 139 -0.23 0.92 20.91
C ILE A 139 -1.22 0.28 21.90
N GLU A 140 -0.88 0.25 23.19
CA GLU A 140 -1.80 -0.22 24.23
C GLU A 140 -3.06 0.64 24.36
N ASP A 141 -3.03 1.94 24.08
CA ASP A 141 -4.23 2.80 24.12
C ASP A 141 -5.25 2.44 23.03
N TYR A 142 -4.81 1.94 21.87
CA TYR A 142 -5.69 1.59 20.74
C TYR A 142 -6.01 0.10 20.62
N ARG A 143 -5.20 -0.78 21.23
CA ARG A 143 -5.44 -2.22 21.23
C ARG A 143 -6.66 -2.55 22.09
N ASP A 144 -7.53 -3.42 21.60
CA ASP A 144 -8.60 -3.97 22.42
C ASP A 144 -8.04 -4.97 23.44
N LYS A 145 -7.72 -4.46 24.64
CA LYS A 145 -7.18 -5.25 25.76
C LYS A 145 -8.17 -6.29 26.25
N THR A 146 -9.47 -5.98 26.22
CA THR A 146 -10.53 -6.88 26.71
C THR A 146 -10.64 -8.12 25.84
N ALA A 147 -10.54 -7.95 24.52
CA ALA A 147 -10.51 -9.04 23.57
C ALA A 147 -9.10 -9.64 23.37
N ARG A 148 -8.09 -9.16 24.11
CA ARG A 148 -6.69 -9.56 23.98
C ARG A 148 -6.20 -9.48 22.53
N GLN A 149 -6.58 -8.42 21.82
CA GLN A 149 -6.27 -8.22 20.41
C GLN A 149 -4.76 -8.32 20.17
N GLY A 150 -4.35 -9.13 19.20
CA GLY A 150 -2.94 -9.24 18.80
C GLY A 150 -2.49 -8.07 17.92
N VAL A 151 -1.19 -7.91 17.78
CA VAL A 151 -0.56 -6.77 17.11
C VAL A 151 0.46 -7.27 16.08
N VAL A 152 0.46 -6.70 14.88
CA VAL A 152 1.52 -6.92 13.90
C VAL A 152 2.23 -5.60 13.65
N LEU A 153 3.56 -5.61 13.77
CA LEU A 153 4.40 -4.43 13.60
C LEU A 153 4.87 -4.35 12.15
N ILE A 154 4.76 -3.18 11.53
CA ILE A 154 5.20 -2.90 10.17
C ILE A 154 6.17 -1.72 10.22
N GLY A 155 7.46 -2.01 10.23
CA GLY A 155 8.52 -1.00 10.31
C GLY A 155 9.11 -0.65 8.96
N HIS A 156 9.51 0.62 8.78
CA HIS A 156 10.35 1.06 7.66
C HIS A 156 11.66 1.66 8.19
N SER A 157 12.80 1.23 7.63
CA SER A 157 14.12 1.74 8.00
C SER A 157 14.36 1.59 9.52
N MET A 158 14.70 2.67 10.22
CA MET A 158 14.81 2.71 11.68
C MET A 158 13.52 2.29 12.41
N GLY A 159 12.35 2.40 11.79
CA GLY A 159 11.09 1.88 12.33
C GLY A 159 11.09 0.36 12.52
N CYS A 160 11.90 -0.37 11.74
CA CYS A 160 12.13 -1.80 11.95
C CYS A 160 12.80 -2.06 13.30
N SER A 161 13.77 -1.23 13.67
CA SER A 161 14.47 -1.33 14.95
C SER A 161 13.53 -1.12 16.14
N PHE A 162 12.59 -0.19 16.05
CA PHE A 162 11.53 -0.05 17.06
C PHE A 162 10.66 -1.31 17.12
N GLY A 163 10.29 -1.85 15.96
CA GLY A 163 9.53 -3.10 15.87
C GLY A 163 10.23 -4.27 16.56
N VAL A 164 11.54 -4.44 16.35
CA VAL A 164 12.35 -5.47 17.02
C VAL A 164 12.36 -5.28 18.53
N GLN A 165 12.56 -4.05 19.03
CA GLN A 165 12.57 -3.79 20.48
C GLN A 165 11.20 -4.03 21.13
N LEU A 166 10.10 -3.66 20.44
CA LEU A 166 8.73 -3.92 20.89
C LEU A 166 8.39 -5.42 20.90
N ALA A 167 8.97 -6.21 19.99
CA ALA A 167 8.70 -7.64 19.85
C ALA A 167 9.61 -8.53 20.70
N SER A 168 10.81 -8.08 21.04
CA SER A 168 11.83 -8.89 21.71
C SER A 168 11.72 -8.81 23.24
N ARG A 169 11.69 -9.97 23.90
CA ARG A 169 11.67 -10.08 25.37
C ARG A 169 13.01 -9.71 26.04
N SER A 170 14.06 -9.53 25.25
CA SER A 170 15.38 -9.13 25.76
C SER A 170 15.45 -7.66 26.20
N PHE A 171 14.44 -6.87 25.85
CA PHE A 171 14.33 -5.46 26.25
C PHE A 171 13.37 -5.29 27.42
N LYS A 172 13.53 -4.17 28.14
CA LYS A 172 12.62 -3.78 29.20
C LYS A 172 11.33 -3.21 28.59
N HIS A 173 10.20 -3.81 28.96
CA HIS A 173 8.85 -3.37 28.60
C HIS A 173 8.15 -2.73 29.81
N HIS A 174 7.27 -1.76 29.56
CA HIS A 174 6.48 -1.08 30.60
C HIS A 174 5.00 -1.53 30.63
N THR A 175 4.60 -2.35 29.67
CA THR A 175 3.25 -2.89 29.46
C THR A 175 3.31 -4.37 29.07
N GLU A 176 2.15 -4.98 28.84
CA GLU A 176 2.02 -6.37 28.37
C GLU A 176 2.07 -6.50 26.84
N LEU A 177 2.37 -5.42 26.10
CA LEU A 177 2.30 -5.39 24.63
C LEU A 177 3.12 -6.51 23.98
N VAL A 178 4.31 -6.80 24.52
CA VAL A 178 5.22 -7.84 24.00
C VAL A 178 4.54 -9.23 23.93
N ASP A 179 3.59 -9.52 24.82
CA ASP A 179 2.84 -10.78 24.83
C ASP A 179 1.75 -10.85 23.73
N HIS A 180 1.48 -9.73 23.07
CA HIS A 180 0.48 -9.57 22.04
C HIS A 180 1.06 -9.34 20.64
N VAL A 181 2.39 -9.21 20.50
CA VAL A 181 3.04 -9.08 19.19
C VAL A 181 3.05 -10.43 18.47
N MET A 182 2.35 -10.50 17.35
CA MET A 182 2.13 -11.70 16.55
C MET A 182 3.12 -11.84 15.39
N GLY A 183 3.78 -10.76 14.97
CA GLY A 183 4.71 -10.79 13.84
C GLY A 183 5.27 -9.41 13.49
N LEU A 184 6.31 -9.42 12.64
CA LEU A 184 7.04 -8.23 12.20
C LEU A 184 7.22 -8.23 10.68
N VAL A 185 6.80 -7.15 10.04
CA VAL A 185 7.17 -6.82 8.65
C VAL A 185 8.19 -5.70 8.70
N ALA A 186 9.41 -5.97 8.27
CA ALA A 186 10.53 -5.05 8.31
C ALA A 186 10.97 -4.67 6.89
N ILE A 187 10.70 -3.41 6.53
CA ILE A 187 10.93 -2.85 5.21
C ILE A 187 12.20 -2.00 5.24
N CYS A 188 13.17 -2.33 4.39
CA CYS A 188 14.50 -1.73 4.36
C CYS A 188 15.18 -1.73 5.75
N PRO A 189 15.25 -2.87 6.48
CA PRO A 189 15.78 -2.92 7.84
C PRO A 189 17.28 -2.59 7.89
N ASN A 190 17.73 -2.21 9.08
CA ASN A 190 19.15 -2.21 9.43
C ASN A 190 19.45 -3.44 10.30
N SER A 191 20.55 -4.13 10.02
CA SER A 191 20.96 -5.34 10.75
C SER A 191 21.54 -5.06 12.13
N GLY A 192 22.04 -3.84 12.39
CA GLY A 192 22.62 -3.54 13.69
C GLY A 192 23.02 -2.09 13.92
N PRO A 193 23.54 -1.81 15.13
CA PRO A 193 24.07 -0.49 15.44
C PRO A 193 25.32 -0.16 14.58
N PRO A 194 25.57 1.12 14.27
CA PRO A 194 26.79 1.54 13.59
C PRO A 194 28.03 1.19 14.42
N THR A 195 29.14 0.83 13.77
CA THR A 195 30.41 0.51 14.44
C THR A 195 30.93 1.64 15.33
N GLU A 196 31.79 1.34 16.30
CA GLU A 196 32.36 2.33 17.22
C GLU A 196 33.03 3.52 16.49
N LYS A 197 33.76 3.24 15.40
CA LYS A 197 34.36 4.29 14.55
C LYS A 197 33.30 5.17 13.88
N GLN A 198 32.25 4.56 13.33
CA GLN A 198 31.13 5.29 12.73
C GLN A 198 30.38 6.11 13.79
N VAL A 199 30.16 5.58 14.99
CA VAL A 199 29.53 6.30 16.10
C VAL A 199 30.37 7.51 16.50
N ALA A 200 31.69 7.37 16.65
CA ALA A 200 32.56 8.50 16.96
C ALA A 200 32.50 9.60 15.90
N LEU A 201 32.45 9.21 14.61
CA LEU A 201 32.30 10.14 13.49
C LEU A 201 30.92 10.83 13.50
N PHE A 202 29.84 10.07 13.67
CA PHE A 202 28.48 10.60 13.71
C PHE A 202 28.27 11.52 14.90
N LYS A 203 28.79 11.17 16.09
CA LYS A 203 28.75 12.07 17.25
C LYS A 203 29.44 13.40 16.92
N LYS A 204 30.65 13.38 16.36
CA LYS A 204 31.35 14.60 15.94
C LYS A 204 30.55 15.43 14.93
N LEU A 205 29.93 14.79 13.93
CA LEU A 205 29.07 15.46 12.95
C LEU A 205 27.83 16.09 13.62
N LEU A 206 27.20 15.37 14.54
CA LEU A 206 26.00 15.82 15.26
C LEU A 206 26.32 16.87 16.34
N TRP A 207 27.58 17.15 16.65
CA TRP A 207 28.01 18.27 17.50
C TRP A 207 28.07 19.61 16.75
N ILE A 208 27.98 19.61 15.42
CA ILE A 208 28.00 20.85 14.60
C ILE A 208 26.83 21.78 15.01
N PRO A 209 27.04 23.10 15.15
CA PRO A 209 25.96 24.04 15.48
C PRO A 209 24.76 23.94 14.52
N GLY A 210 23.54 24.14 15.05
CA GLY A 210 22.28 24.00 14.31
C GLY A 210 22.27 24.73 12.98
N TRP A 211 22.59 26.03 13.00
CA TRP A 211 22.59 26.89 11.82
C TRP A 211 23.56 26.41 10.73
N LEU A 212 24.73 25.87 11.10
CA LEU A 212 25.71 25.36 10.13
C LEU A 212 25.24 24.05 9.51
N PHE A 213 24.62 23.19 10.33
CA PHE A 213 23.99 21.96 9.84
C PHE A 213 22.81 22.27 8.89
N ASP A 214 22.02 23.30 9.20
CA ASP A 214 20.93 23.76 8.33
C ASP A 214 21.45 24.30 6.99
N LEU A 215 22.54 25.07 6.97
CA LEU A 215 23.20 25.48 5.73
C LEU A 215 23.65 24.28 4.89
N TRP A 216 24.22 23.26 5.52
CA TRP A 216 24.59 22.02 4.84
C TRP A 216 23.37 21.27 4.29
N ARG A 217 22.27 21.16 5.05
CA ARG A 217 21.03 20.54 4.55
C ARG A 217 20.42 21.34 3.39
N LEU A 218 20.46 22.68 3.44
CA LEU A 218 20.01 23.53 2.34
C LEU A 218 20.85 23.30 1.08
N TRP A 219 22.15 23.14 1.24
CA TRP A 219 23.05 22.77 0.14
C TRP A 219 22.73 21.38 -0.42
N ASP A 220 22.56 20.36 0.44
CA ASP A 220 22.26 18.97 0.05
C ASP A 220 20.92 18.84 -0.70
N ARG A 221 19.96 19.72 -0.37
CA ARG A 221 18.63 19.82 -1.00
C ARG A 221 18.61 20.70 -2.26
N ARG A 222 19.73 21.32 -2.64
CA ARG A 222 19.78 22.17 -3.84
C ARG A 222 19.47 21.34 -5.08
N GLY A 223 18.49 21.79 -5.86
CA GLY A 223 17.95 21.05 -7.02
C GLY A 223 16.54 20.50 -6.81
N GLY A 224 15.97 20.63 -5.60
CA GLY A 224 14.60 20.20 -5.31
C GLY A 224 14.40 18.70 -5.56
N PRO A 225 13.42 18.28 -6.38
CA PRO A 225 13.24 16.87 -6.78
C PRO A 225 14.47 16.22 -7.45
N GLU A 226 15.40 17.01 -8.01
CA GLU A 226 16.64 16.50 -8.62
C GLU A 226 17.87 16.68 -7.73
N SER A 227 17.68 16.97 -6.44
CA SER A 227 18.77 17.15 -5.49
C SER A 227 19.47 15.83 -5.11
N ALA A 228 20.71 15.96 -4.63
CA ALA A 228 21.47 14.82 -4.12
C ALA A 228 20.76 14.13 -2.94
N SER A 229 20.10 14.90 -2.08
CA SER A 229 19.32 14.35 -0.97
C SER A 229 18.10 13.54 -1.42
N VAL A 230 17.54 13.82 -2.61
CA VAL A 230 16.46 13.03 -3.19
C VAL A 230 17.00 11.78 -3.87
N HIS A 231 17.99 11.92 -4.76
CA HIS A 231 18.58 10.79 -5.49
C HIS A 231 19.20 9.72 -4.59
N ARG A 232 19.62 10.08 -3.38
CA ARG A 232 20.11 9.12 -2.36
C ARG A 232 19.06 8.08 -1.98
N PHE A 233 17.79 8.47 -1.97
CA PHE A 233 16.69 7.63 -1.51
C PHE A 233 15.91 6.97 -2.64
N VAL A 234 15.60 7.72 -3.71
CA VAL A 234 14.75 7.22 -4.81
C VAL A 234 15.57 6.75 -6.02
N GLY A 235 16.83 7.16 -6.15
CA GLY A 235 17.64 6.94 -7.36
C GLY A 235 17.53 8.09 -8.37
N ARG A 236 18.45 8.13 -9.35
CA ARG A 236 18.46 9.18 -10.39
C ARG A 236 17.37 8.98 -11.43
N ASP A 237 17.10 7.71 -11.76
CA ASP A 237 16.16 7.31 -12.80
C ASP A 237 14.74 7.07 -12.27
N ALA A 238 14.48 7.50 -11.02
CA ALA A 238 13.17 7.40 -10.40
C ALA A 238 12.11 8.23 -11.14
N ASP A 239 10.86 7.79 -11.04
CA ASP A 239 9.72 8.55 -11.56
C ASP A 239 9.59 9.93 -10.87
N SER A 240 9.00 10.87 -11.60
CA SER A 240 8.88 12.27 -11.14
C SER A 240 8.07 12.39 -9.84
N GLU A 241 7.09 11.50 -9.63
CA GLU A 241 6.26 11.52 -8.43
C GLU A 241 7.03 11.03 -7.21
N ALA A 242 7.81 9.96 -7.32
CA ALA A 242 8.70 9.50 -6.25
C ALA A 242 9.72 10.58 -5.86
N LYS A 243 10.32 11.26 -6.85
CA LYS A 243 11.24 12.39 -6.61
C LYS A 243 10.53 13.55 -5.90
N ARG A 244 9.31 13.89 -6.32
CA ARG A 244 8.48 14.95 -5.70
C ARG A 244 8.14 14.60 -4.25
N LEU A 245 7.66 13.39 -3.99
CA LEU A 245 7.33 12.90 -2.65
C LEU A 245 8.55 12.89 -1.73
N GLN A 246 9.70 12.39 -2.20
CA GLN A 246 10.92 12.40 -1.40
C GLN A 246 11.41 13.84 -1.13
N ASN A 247 11.28 14.76 -2.09
CA ASN A 247 11.56 16.18 -1.85
C ASN A 247 10.63 16.78 -0.79
N LEU A 248 9.33 16.46 -0.84
CA LEU A 248 8.35 16.87 0.17
C LEU A 248 8.75 16.37 1.57
N TYR A 249 9.01 15.07 1.74
CA TYR A 249 9.41 14.51 3.04
C TYR A 249 10.74 15.07 3.53
N ASN A 250 11.69 15.31 2.62
CA ASN A 250 12.94 15.97 2.96
C ASN A 250 12.68 17.36 3.56
N ASN A 251 11.78 18.16 2.97
CA ASN A 251 11.47 19.51 3.46
C ASN A 251 10.62 19.51 4.75
N GLN A 252 9.78 18.49 4.96
CA GLN A 252 9.03 18.29 6.21
C GLN A 252 9.93 17.89 7.39
N SER A 253 11.07 17.27 7.12
CA SER A 253 12.01 16.81 8.16
C SER A 253 12.72 17.98 8.87
N ARG A 254 12.31 18.23 10.12
CA ARG A 254 12.89 19.27 11.00
C ARG A 254 14.27 18.87 11.50
N THR A 255 15.27 19.71 11.27
CA THR A 255 16.65 19.48 11.72
C THR A 255 16.79 19.19 13.22
N PRO A 256 16.20 19.96 14.15
CA PRO A 256 16.37 19.69 15.58
C PRO A 256 15.80 18.33 16.01
N VAL A 257 14.75 17.86 15.37
CA VAL A 257 14.12 16.54 15.61
C VAL A 257 15.00 15.44 15.03
N TRP A 258 15.36 15.58 13.75
CA TRP A 258 16.20 14.61 13.04
C TRP A 258 17.51 14.35 13.78
N ARG A 259 18.18 15.41 14.25
CA ARG A 259 19.44 15.29 14.99
C ARG A 259 19.29 14.55 16.32
N ARG A 260 18.21 14.81 17.05
CA ARG A 260 17.93 14.15 18.34
C ARG A 260 17.66 12.67 18.17
N MET A 261 16.83 12.31 17.17
CA MET A 261 16.57 10.91 16.84
C MET A 261 17.84 10.21 16.34
N ALA A 262 18.60 10.86 15.45
CA ALA A 262 19.86 10.31 14.96
C ALA A 262 20.86 10.06 16.09
N TRP A 263 20.98 11.01 17.03
CA TRP A 263 21.83 10.86 18.22
C TRP A 263 21.33 9.75 19.15
N GLY A 264 20.02 9.70 19.38
CA GLY A 264 19.36 8.71 20.24
C GLY A 264 19.50 7.27 19.75
N CYS A 265 19.82 7.07 18.49
CA CYS A 265 20.08 5.76 17.89
C CYS A 265 21.53 5.30 17.98
N LEU A 266 22.47 6.20 18.36
CA LEU A 266 23.88 5.87 18.47
C LEU A 266 24.16 5.21 19.82
N PRO A 267 24.68 3.97 19.85
CA PRO A 267 25.03 3.32 21.10
C PRO A 267 26.22 4.00 21.80
N THR A 268 26.44 3.60 23.04
CA THR A 268 27.75 3.70 23.70
C THR A 268 28.42 2.33 23.69
N TYR A 269 29.69 2.27 23.30
CA TYR A 269 30.45 1.03 23.31
C TYR A 269 31.17 0.86 24.64
N GLU A 270 30.96 -0.27 25.31
CA GLU A 270 31.70 -0.68 26.50
C GLU A 270 32.30 -2.07 26.24
N ASN A 271 33.64 -2.18 26.29
CA ASN A 271 34.36 -3.43 25.98
C ASN A 271 33.97 -4.06 24.63
N GLY A 272 33.70 -3.23 23.61
CA GLY A 272 33.28 -3.68 22.29
C GLY A 272 31.80 -4.06 22.16
N VAL A 273 31.02 -4.01 23.26
CA VAL A 273 29.58 -4.28 23.27
C VAL A 273 28.81 -2.96 23.17
N ALA A 274 27.88 -2.89 22.21
CA ALA A 274 27.00 -1.75 22.05
C ALA A 274 25.91 -1.75 23.14
N LYS A 275 25.81 -0.66 23.90
CA LYS A 275 24.73 -0.41 24.85
C LYS A 275 23.83 0.72 24.37
N GLY A 276 22.52 0.45 24.37
CA GLY A 276 21.49 1.36 23.89
C GLY A 276 21.47 1.55 22.37
N GLY A 277 20.55 2.37 21.87
CA GLY A 277 20.44 2.68 20.45
C GLY A 277 19.80 1.55 19.64
N LEU A 278 20.26 1.35 18.40
CA LEU A 278 19.65 0.37 17.49
C LEU A 278 19.91 -1.09 17.94
N PRO A 279 18.91 -1.99 17.85
CA PRO A 279 19.05 -3.41 18.17
C PRO A 279 20.05 -4.07 17.22
N GLY A 280 20.89 -4.96 17.78
CA GLY A 280 21.87 -5.74 17.04
C GLY A 280 21.47 -7.20 16.83
N LYS A 281 22.47 -8.05 16.55
CA LYS A 281 22.31 -9.48 16.27
C LYS A 281 21.46 -10.22 17.31
N GLU A 282 21.75 -10.05 18.60
CA GLU A 282 21.04 -10.77 19.68
C GLU A 282 19.55 -10.46 19.70
N ALA A 283 19.18 -9.20 19.47
CA ALA A 283 17.79 -8.75 19.44
C ALA A 283 17.03 -9.35 18.26
N TRP A 284 17.64 -9.38 17.07
CA TRP A 284 17.07 -10.04 15.89
C TRP A 284 16.95 -11.55 16.09
N ALA A 285 18.01 -12.21 16.55
CA ALA A 285 18.03 -13.66 16.76
C ALA A 285 16.99 -14.13 17.80
N GLY A 286 16.72 -13.28 18.81
CA GLY A 286 15.74 -13.55 19.86
C GLY A 286 14.26 -13.40 19.45
N LEU A 287 13.97 -13.06 18.19
CA LEU A 287 12.59 -13.03 17.69
C LEU A 287 12.06 -14.46 17.47
N ASP A 288 10.92 -14.75 18.09
CA ASP A 288 10.21 -16.03 18.04
C ASP A 288 8.78 -15.86 17.51
N MET A 289 8.67 -15.21 16.36
CA MET A 289 7.42 -14.96 15.65
C MET A 289 7.69 -14.88 14.14
N PRO A 290 6.68 -14.90 13.27
CA PRO A 290 6.85 -14.62 11.85
C PRO A 290 7.51 -13.26 11.59
N VAL A 291 8.56 -13.27 10.77
CA VAL A 291 9.28 -12.07 10.31
C VAL A 291 9.34 -12.05 8.79
N TYR A 292 8.94 -10.93 8.19
CA TYR A 292 9.11 -10.68 6.76
C TYR A 292 10.07 -9.52 6.51
N LEU A 293 11.17 -9.80 5.83
CA LEU A 293 12.20 -8.82 5.48
C LEU A 293 12.05 -8.41 4.01
N ILE A 294 11.94 -7.12 3.73
CA ILE A 294 11.76 -6.61 2.37
C ILE A 294 12.82 -5.54 2.10
N GLY A 295 13.66 -5.73 1.09
CA GLY A 295 14.67 -4.75 0.66
C GLY A 295 14.45 -4.28 -0.79
N GLY A 296 15.09 -3.19 -1.18
CA GLY A 296 15.14 -2.74 -2.57
C GLY A 296 16.54 -2.94 -3.16
N ALA A 297 16.65 -3.52 -4.36
CA ALA A 297 17.93 -3.85 -4.99
C ALA A 297 18.86 -2.63 -5.18
N LEU A 298 18.30 -1.43 -5.29
CA LEU A 298 19.03 -0.17 -5.47
C LEU A 298 19.01 0.71 -4.20
N ASP A 299 18.70 0.13 -3.03
CA ASP A 299 18.76 0.83 -1.75
C ASP A 299 20.21 1.19 -1.38
N LYS A 300 20.49 2.48 -1.23
CA LYS A 300 21.81 3.01 -0.85
C LYS A 300 21.88 3.46 0.61
N VAL A 301 20.75 3.42 1.31
CA VAL A 301 20.62 3.87 2.70
C VAL A 301 20.70 2.68 3.64
N THR A 302 19.94 1.62 3.35
CA THR A 302 20.06 0.30 3.97
C THR A 302 20.21 -0.74 2.85
N PRO A 303 21.46 -0.98 2.42
CA PRO A 303 21.74 -1.87 1.29
C PRO A 303 21.12 -3.27 1.45
N PRO A 304 20.82 -4.00 0.35
CA PRO A 304 20.24 -5.35 0.38
C PRO A 304 20.96 -6.34 1.31
N GLU A 305 22.27 -6.18 1.48
CA GLU A 305 23.11 -6.99 2.37
C GLU A 305 22.67 -6.87 3.84
N GLU A 306 22.02 -5.78 4.24
CA GLU A 306 21.42 -5.65 5.58
C GLU A 306 20.27 -6.66 5.78
N VAL A 307 19.46 -6.90 4.74
CA VAL A 307 18.39 -7.92 4.79
C VAL A 307 19.00 -9.31 4.93
N GLU A 308 20.04 -9.61 4.14
CA GLU A 308 20.73 -10.90 4.17
C GLU A 308 21.32 -11.19 5.56
N ARG A 309 22.00 -10.20 6.17
CA ARG A 309 22.52 -10.33 7.54
C ARG A 309 21.41 -10.59 8.57
N VAL A 310 20.28 -9.90 8.46
CA VAL A 310 19.14 -10.14 9.38
C VAL A 310 18.56 -11.54 9.18
N VAL A 311 18.48 -12.05 7.95
CA VAL A 311 18.09 -13.44 7.66
C VAL A 311 19.04 -14.41 8.38
N GLU A 312 20.35 -14.20 8.30
CA GLU A 312 21.34 -15.03 9.00
C GLU A 312 21.13 -15.03 10.52
N TYR A 313 20.92 -13.85 11.12
CA TYR A 313 20.68 -13.73 12.56
C TYR A 313 19.44 -14.50 13.00
N LEU A 314 18.36 -14.42 12.22
CA LEU A 314 17.10 -15.13 12.52
C LEU A 314 17.20 -16.65 12.33
N LYS A 315 18.02 -17.12 11.38
CA LYS A 315 18.29 -18.54 11.12
C LYS A 315 19.15 -19.19 12.21
N THR A 316 20.13 -18.47 12.78
CA THR A 316 20.97 -19.00 13.87
C THR A 316 20.22 -19.34 15.15
N GLY A 317 18.95 -18.94 15.28
CA GLY A 317 18.05 -19.33 16.37
C GLY A 317 17.10 -20.49 16.04
N VAL A 318 17.29 -21.19 14.92
CA VAL A 318 16.51 -22.39 14.53
C VAL A 318 17.42 -23.60 14.69
N THR A 319 17.11 -24.51 15.62
CA THR A 319 17.76 -25.81 15.70
C THR A 319 17.56 -26.55 14.37
N GLU A 320 18.66 -26.99 13.77
CA GLU A 320 18.72 -27.72 12.51
C GLU A 320 17.76 -28.93 12.52
N HIS A 321 16.68 -28.86 11.74
CA HIS A 321 16.14 -30.06 11.11
C HIS A 321 16.82 -30.16 9.74
N ASN A 322 17.76 -31.10 9.63
CA ASN A 322 18.46 -31.41 8.39
C ASN A 322 17.47 -31.76 7.27
N GLY A 323 17.39 -30.86 6.30
CA GLY A 323 16.91 -31.07 4.95
C GLY A 323 17.55 -29.99 4.10
N GLU A 324 18.57 -30.37 3.32
CA GLU A 324 19.37 -29.44 2.52
C GLU A 324 18.50 -28.57 1.58
N PRO A 325 18.87 -27.31 1.34
CA PRO A 325 18.17 -26.44 0.40
C PRO A 325 18.69 -26.66 -1.03
N GLU A 326 17.85 -27.18 -1.92
CA GLU A 326 18.13 -27.11 -3.36
C GLU A 326 18.05 -25.65 -3.85
N HIS A 327 19.17 -25.17 -4.37
CA HIS A 327 19.28 -23.98 -5.20
C HIS A 327 18.39 -24.11 -6.44
N GLN A 328 17.35 -23.28 -6.58
CA GLN A 328 16.72 -23.04 -7.89
C GLN A 328 17.35 -21.81 -8.55
N GLY A 329 18.42 -22.09 -9.28
CA GLY A 329 19.04 -21.17 -10.23
C GLY A 329 18.23 -21.04 -11.51
N ILE A 330 18.11 -19.79 -11.96
CA ILE A 330 18.20 -19.30 -13.35
C ILE A 330 17.96 -20.38 -14.42
N ILE A 331 16.79 -20.33 -15.05
CA ILE A 331 16.50 -21.05 -16.29
C ILE A 331 17.13 -20.23 -17.42
N ASP A 332 18.26 -20.70 -17.96
CA ASP A 332 18.76 -20.24 -19.25
C ASP A 332 18.56 -21.35 -20.28
N ALA A 333 17.88 -20.97 -21.36
CA ALA A 333 17.43 -21.85 -22.42
C ALA A 333 18.42 -21.79 -23.58
N ALA A 334 19.33 -22.77 -23.67
CA ALA A 334 20.05 -23.09 -24.89
C ALA A 334 20.61 -24.53 -24.84
N ALA A 335 20.34 -25.27 -25.92
CA ALA A 335 20.65 -26.67 -26.29
C ALA A 335 22.15 -27.08 -26.19
N PRO A 336 22.59 -28.35 -26.46
CA PRO A 336 21.89 -29.47 -27.11
C PRO A 336 22.07 -30.88 -26.48
N VAL A 337 21.32 -31.80 -27.08
CA VAL A 337 21.15 -33.24 -26.85
C VAL A 337 22.40 -34.04 -27.23
N ASP A 338 22.76 -35.04 -26.42
CA ASP A 338 23.36 -36.33 -26.84
C ASP A 338 23.17 -37.36 -25.69
N THR A 339 22.30 -38.36 -25.86
CA THR A 339 22.55 -39.73 -26.38
C THR A 339 23.31 -40.65 -25.42
N ASP A 340 22.54 -41.49 -24.70
CA ASP A 340 22.74 -42.95 -24.52
C ASP A 340 22.18 -43.41 -23.17
N PHE A 341 21.18 -44.30 -23.18
CA PHE A 341 21.32 -45.69 -22.73
C PHE A 341 19.98 -46.47 -22.84
N ASN A 342 20.15 -47.73 -23.28
CA ASN A 342 19.17 -48.68 -23.80
C ASN A 342 18.38 -49.43 -22.69
N PRO A 343 17.20 -50.00 -22.98
CA PRO A 343 16.17 -50.41 -22.02
C PRO A 343 16.17 -51.91 -21.72
N ALA A 344 15.67 -52.30 -20.54
CA ALA A 344 15.16 -53.64 -20.31
C ALA A 344 14.17 -53.67 -19.13
N SER A 345 13.00 -54.27 -19.39
CA SER A 345 11.94 -54.70 -18.45
C SER A 345 11.14 -53.53 -17.81
N GLU A 346 9.80 -53.44 -17.85
CA GLU A 346 8.75 -54.43 -18.06
C GLU A 346 7.54 -53.83 -18.81
N ARG A 347 6.75 -54.73 -19.40
CA ARG A 347 5.74 -54.47 -20.42
C ARG A 347 4.41 -53.97 -19.83
N SER A 348 3.80 -53.04 -20.55
CA SER A 348 2.41 -52.63 -20.46
C SER A 348 1.43 -53.79 -20.72
N ALA A 349 0.40 -53.93 -19.89
CA ALA A 349 -0.85 -54.61 -20.24
C ALA A 349 -1.97 -53.57 -20.43
N SER A 350 -2.83 -53.83 -21.41
CA SER A 350 -3.75 -52.90 -22.07
C SER A 350 -5.08 -52.69 -21.35
N ILE A 351 -5.67 -51.52 -21.61
CA ILE A 351 -7.02 -51.07 -21.22
C ILE A 351 -8.08 -51.93 -21.95
N SER A 352 -8.51 -53.05 -21.35
CA SER A 352 -9.67 -53.81 -21.85
C SER A 352 -10.49 -54.55 -20.79
N ASP A 353 -10.00 -54.76 -19.57
CA ASP A 353 -10.70 -55.58 -18.58
C ASP A 353 -10.91 -54.85 -17.25
N ILE A 354 -11.90 -53.96 -17.21
CA ILE A 354 -12.47 -53.43 -15.95
C ILE A 354 -13.91 -53.92 -15.86
N THR A 355 -14.23 -54.71 -14.84
CA THR A 355 -15.58 -55.19 -14.55
C THR A 355 -16.22 -54.41 -13.40
N GLU A 356 -17.56 -54.32 -13.37
CA GLU A 356 -18.33 -53.53 -12.39
C GLU A 356 -18.18 -53.97 -10.91
N ASP A 357 -17.54 -55.10 -10.62
CA ASP A 357 -17.27 -55.55 -9.25
C ASP A 357 -16.09 -54.85 -8.55
N ASP A 358 -15.31 -54.03 -9.26
CA ASP A 358 -14.21 -53.24 -8.67
C ASP A 358 -14.71 -51.98 -7.91
N PHE A 359 -16.00 -51.65 -7.99
CA PHE A 359 -16.56 -50.41 -7.42
C PHE A 359 -17.33 -50.58 -6.10
N THR A 360 -17.34 -51.75 -5.45
CA THR A 360 -18.09 -51.95 -4.18
C THR A 360 -17.37 -52.76 -3.10
N ARG A 361 -16.25 -52.24 -2.59
CA ARG A 361 -15.64 -52.54 -1.27
C ARG A 361 -14.60 -51.43 -1.02
N ASP A 362 -14.60 -50.63 0.03
CA ASP A 362 -14.91 -50.86 1.43
C ASP A 362 -15.42 -49.56 2.06
N ARG A 363 -16.55 -49.68 2.76
CA ARG A 363 -17.01 -48.67 3.73
C ARG A 363 -17.20 -49.38 5.06
N ARG A 364 -16.12 -49.49 5.85
CA ARG A 364 -16.07 -49.54 7.34
C ARG A 364 -14.79 -50.24 7.83
N SER A 365 -13.86 -49.49 8.42
CA SER A 365 -13.39 -49.68 9.81
C SER A 365 -12.18 -48.79 10.12
N SER A 366 -12.08 -48.43 11.40
CA SER A 366 -11.27 -47.42 12.07
C SER A 366 -9.80 -47.77 12.32
N ASP A 367 -9.03 -46.71 12.62
CA ASP A 367 -7.78 -46.63 13.40
C ASP A 367 -6.52 -47.34 12.91
N THR A 368 -5.49 -46.56 12.51
CA THR A 368 -4.24 -46.38 13.29
C THR A 368 -3.19 -45.56 12.50
N THR A 369 -2.53 -44.66 13.24
CA THR A 369 -1.19 -44.05 13.11
C THR A 369 -0.36 -44.13 11.81
N ALA A 370 0.09 -42.92 11.43
CA ALA A 370 1.46 -42.51 11.09
C ALA A 370 1.99 -42.60 9.63
N SER A 371 2.48 -41.42 9.20
CA SER A 371 3.64 -41.14 8.33
C SER A 371 3.54 -41.41 6.82
N GLU A 372 3.63 -40.33 6.03
CA GLU A 372 4.69 -40.02 5.05
C GLU A 372 4.20 -39.22 3.83
N GLY A 373 5.06 -38.29 3.36
CA GLY A 373 5.15 -37.89 1.95
C GLY A 373 4.27 -36.74 1.48
N ARG A 374 4.67 -35.47 1.71
CA ARG A 374 4.17 -34.33 0.92
C ARG A 374 5.08 -34.10 -0.29
N GLY A 375 4.58 -34.44 -1.47
CA GLY A 375 5.09 -33.92 -2.75
C GLY A 375 4.72 -32.44 -2.95
N PRO A 376 5.38 -31.74 -3.89
CA PRO A 376 5.19 -30.31 -4.09
C PRO A 376 3.94 -30.02 -4.93
N SER A 377 3.41 -28.80 -4.75
CA SER A 377 2.47 -28.12 -5.68
C SER A 377 0.97 -28.33 -5.47
N THR A 378 0.41 -27.86 -4.35
CA THR A 378 -0.90 -27.14 -4.31
C THR A 378 -1.01 -26.40 -2.96
N PRO A 379 -1.48 -25.13 -2.88
CA PRO A 379 -1.83 -24.53 -1.59
C PRO A 379 -2.93 -25.38 -0.92
N PRO A 380 -2.92 -25.57 0.41
CA PRO A 380 -3.97 -26.34 1.07
C PRO A 380 -5.32 -25.63 0.86
N ASP A 381 -6.26 -26.34 0.24
CA ASP A 381 -7.67 -25.95 0.21
C ASP A 381 -8.17 -25.80 1.65
N VAL A 382 -8.37 -24.54 2.08
CA VAL A 382 -9.03 -24.25 3.35
C VAL A 382 -10.48 -24.71 3.20
N PRO A 383 -11.02 -25.58 4.08
CA PRO A 383 -12.39 -26.08 3.96
C PRO A 383 -13.38 -24.91 3.85
N GLN A 384 -14.25 -24.96 2.84
CA GLN A 384 -15.36 -24.02 2.68
C GLN A 384 -16.25 -24.02 3.93
N GLY A 385 -16.00 -23.12 4.89
CA GLY A 385 -16.76 -23.12 6.15
C GLY A 385 -15.97 -22.79 7.41
N SER A 386 -14.67 -23.13 7.48
CA SER A 386 -13.92 -22.98 8.72
C SER A 386 -13.45 -21.54 8.93
N ILE A 387 -13.74 -20.97 10.10
CA ILE A 387 -13.16 -19.69 10.54
C ILE A 387 -11.67 -19.93 10.83
N PRO A 388 -10.72 -19.29 10.12
CA PRO A 388 -9.30 -19.46 10.36
C PRO A 388 -8.95 -19.11 11.81
N PRO A 389 -8.04 -19.84 12.47
CA PRO A 389 -7.64 -19.50 13.82
C PRO A 389 -6.86 -18.17 13.86
N ILE A 390 -6.95 -17.46 14.98
CA ILE A 390 -6.00 -16.41 15.37
C ILE A 390 -5.16 -17.02 16.48
N LEU A 391 -3.92 -17.38 16.16
CA LEU A 391 -2.96 -17.88 17.15
C LEU A 391 -2.36 -16.70 17.90
N ARG A 392 -2.21 -16.81 19.23
CA ARG A 392 -1.56 -15.75 20.01
C ARG A 392 -0.08 -15.61 19.66
N HIS A 393 0.57 -16.74 19.42
CA HIS A 393 1.96 -16.85 19.00
C HIS A 393 2.00 -17.73 17.75
N PRO A 394 1.90 -17.14 16.54
CA PRO A 394 2.10 -17.89 15.31
C PRO A 394 3.52 -18.46 15.25
N GLU A 395 3.70 -19.58 14.53
CA GLU A 395 5.00 -20.25 14.42
C GLU A 395 6.07 -19.34 13.80
N LYS A 396 7.29 -19.41 14.30
CA LYS A 396 8.42 -18.66 13.75
C LYS A 396 8.67 -19.05 12.29
N VAL A 397 8.48 -18.08 11.39
CA VAL A 397 8.78 -18.20 9.96
C VAL A 397 9.53 -16.97 9.52
N VAL A 398 10.65 -17.16 8.81
CA VAL A 398 11.43 -16.06 8.23
C VAL A 398 11.21 -16.06 6.72
N LYS A 399 10.67 -14.96 6.19
CA LYS A 399 10.60 -14.70 4.75
C LYS A 399 11.45 -13.49 4.43
N SER A 400 12.05 -13.49 3.24
CA SER A 400 12.81 -12.35 2.74
C SER A 400 12.63 -12.18 1.24
N ILE A 401 12.61 -10.93 0.78
CA ILE A 401 12.63 -10.60 -0.65
C ILE A 401 13.42 -9.32 -0.89
N ILE A 402 14.22 -9.31 -1.95
CA ILE A 402 14.81 -8.09 -2.50
C ILE A 402 14.01 -7.74 -3.76
N LEU A 403 13.28 -6.62 -3.72
CA LEU A 403 12.56 -6.14 -4.89
C LEU A 403 13.58 -5.72 -5.97
N PRO A 404 13.41 -6.16 -7.22
CA PRO A 404 14.35 -5.84 -8.29
C PRO A 404 14.35 -4.33 -8.62
N PRO A 405 15.32 -3.86 -9.41
CA PRO A 405 15.26 -2.51 -9.97
C PRO A 405 13.88 -2.21 -10.58
N PRO A 406 13.30 -1.03 -10.34
CA PRO A 406 13.90 0.18 -9.78
C PRO A 406 13.72 0.35 -8.25
N ALA A 407 13.49 -0.72 -7.48
CA ALA A 407 13.23 -0.58 -6.04
C ALA A 407 14.44 -0.04 -5.26
N THR A 408 14.20 0.95 -4.41
CA THR A 408 15.19 1.68 -3.58
C THR A 408 14.69 1.79 -2.13
N HIS A 409 15.34 2.60 -1.29
CA HIS A 409 14.89 2.87 0.09
C HIS A 409 13.47 3.42 0.17
N ALA A 410 13.03 4.08 -0.90
CA ALA A 410 11.72 4.73 -1.02
C ALA A 410 10.59 3.78 -1.47
N LEU A 411 10.84 2.46 -1.58
CA LEU A 411 9.89 1.48 -2.11
C LEU A 411 8.50 1.47 -1.43
N LEU A 412 8.42 2.02 -0.22
CA LEU A 412 7.19 2.15 0.55
C LEU A 412 6.18 3.11 -0.10
N TYR A 413 6.65 4.15 -0.77
CA TYR A 413 5.81 5.20 -1.37
C TYR A 413 6.12 5.51 -2.83
N THR A 414 7.14 4.88 -3.41
CA THR A 414 7.38 4.94 -4.85
C THR A 414 6.23 4.24 -5.60
N PRO A 415 5.53 4.91 -6.55
CA PRO A 415 4.34 4.36 -7.20
C PRO A 415 4.54 2.99 -7.87
N SER A 416 5.72 2.73 -8.44
CA SER A 416 6.05 1.48 -9.12
C SER A 416 6.20 0.27 -8.19
N THR A 417 6.45 0.49 -6.91
CA THR A 417 6.75 -0.58 -5.93
C THR A 417 5.73 -0.66 -4.80
N ALA A 418 5.08 0.45 -4.45
CA ALA A 418 4.15 0.52 -3.31
C ALA A 418 2.99 -0.50 -3.40
N ARG A 419 2.46 -0.76 -4.61
CA ARG A 419 1.39 -1.78 -4.80
C ARG A 419 1.91 -3.20 -4.67
N VAL A 420 3.07 -3.49 -5.25
CA VAL A 420 3.75 -4.79 -5.11
C VAL A 420 4.01 -5.06 -3.62
N LEU A 421 4.54 -4.07 -2.92
CA LEU A 421 4.75 -4.14 -1.47
C LEU A 421 3.45 -4.43 -0.72
N ALA A 422 2.36 -3.71 -1.01
CA ALA A 422 1.07 -3.94 -0.36
C ALA A 422 0.54 -5.37 -0.58
N GLY A 423 0.70 -5.92 -1.79
CA GLY A 423 0.38 -7.31 -2.11
C GLY A 423 1.21 -8.30 -1.30
N LEU A 424 2.54 -8.13 -1.31
CA LEU A 424 3.48 -8.99 -0.58
C LEU A 424 3.21 -8.99 0.93
N VAL A 425 3.00 -7.81 1.52
CA VAL A 425 2.67 -7.67 2.94
C VAL A 425 1.34 -8.34 3.24
N SER A 426 0.31 -8.11 2.43
CA SER A 426 -1.01 -8.72 2.64
C SER A 426 -0.98 -10.25 2.53
N ASP A 427 -0.19 -10.79 1.60
CA ASP A 427 -0.01 -12.23 1.42
C ASP A 427 0.72 -12.85 2.62
N PHE A 428 1.78 -12.21 3.11
CA PHE A 428 2.48 -12.64 4.34
C PHE A 428 1.55 -12.63 5.55
N LEU A 429 0.78 -11.55 5.75
CA LEU A 429 -0.20 -11.44 6.84
C LEU A 429 -1.24 -12.57 6.78
N ALA A 430 -1.78 -12.85 5.60
CA ALA A 430 -2.78 -13.89 5.41
C ALA A 430 -2.22 -15.31 5.63
N GLN A 431 -0.99 -15.58 5.16
CA GLN A 431 -0.42 -16.93 5.18
C GLN A 431 0.28 -17.28 6.49
N HIS A 432 0.96 -16.31 7.12
CA HIS A 432 1.86 -16.58 8.24
C HIS A 432 1.40 -15.98 9.57
N ILE A 433 0.46 -15.01 9.57
CA ILE A 433 -0.11 -14.46 10.80
C ILE A 433 -1.49 -15.06 11.09
N SER A 434 -2.44 -14.87 10.18
CA SER A 434 -3.76 -15.48 10.27
C SER A 434 -4.49 -15.40 8.93
N GLY A 435 -5.11 -16.51 8.51
CA GLY A 435 -5.98 -16.55 7.34
C GLY A 435 -7.13 -15.54 7.40
N ARG A 436 -7.47 -15.03 8.59
CA ARG A 436 -8.47 -13.95 8.74
C ARG A 436 -8.04 -12.62 8.15
N LEU A 437 -6.74 -12.39 7.95
CA LEU A 437 -6.19 -11.22 7.25
C LEU A 437 -6.22 -11.39 5.72
N SER A 438 -6.80 -12.47 5.19
CA SER A 438 -7.10 -12.58 3.77
C SER A 438 -8.36 -11.80 3.43
N LEU A 439 -8.24 -10.75 2.60
CA LEU A 439 -9.39 -10.01 2.09
C LEU A 439 -10.39 -10.93 1.38
N GLY A 440 -9.91 -11.86 0.56
CA GLY A 440 -10.75 -12.87 -0.08
C GLY A 440 -11.58 -13.68 0.93
N TRP A 441 -10.96 -14.17 2.02
CA TRP A 441 -11.69 -14.87 3.08
C TRP A 441 -12.71 -13.96 3.79
N GLN A 442 -12.34 -12.73 4.12
CA GLN A 442 -13.26 -11.79 4.79
C GLN A 442 -14.49 -11.51 3.93
N LEU A 443 -14.29 -11.24 2.64
CA LEU A 443 -15.38 -11.05 1.68
C LEU A 443 -16.25 -12.30 1.57
N GLN A 444 -15.65 -13.49 1.61
CA GLN A 444 -16.39 -14.75 1.62
C GLN A 444 -17.23 -14.92 2.88
N TYR A 445 -16.66 -14.63 4.05
CA TYR A 445 -17.35 -14.72 5.34
C TYR A 445 -18.52 -13.74 5.42
N LEU A 446 -18.29 -12.46 5.11
CA LEU A 446 -19.28 -11.39 5.22
C LEU A 446 -20.46 -11.55 4.27
N SER A 447 -20.25 -12.20 3.13
CA SER A 447 -21.33 -12.48 2.18
C SER A 447 -22.27 -13.60 2.66
N ARG A 448 -21.85 -14.46 3.61
CA ARG A 448 -22.69 -15.55 4.14
C ARG A 448 -23.74 -15.07 5.14
N GLU A 449 -23.44 -14.01 5.91
CA GLU A 449 -24.30 -13.54 7.02
C GLU A 449 -25.16 -12.32 6.65
N GLY A 450 -25.00 -11.74 5.46
CA GLY A 450 -25.58 -10.44 5.09
C GLY A 450 -26.95 -10.49 4.39
N LYS A 451 -28.04 -10.32 5.15
CA LYS A 451 -29.40 -9.94 4.64
C LYS A 451 -29.43 -8.65 3.78
N TRP A 452 -28.33 -7.91 3.69
CA TRP A 452 -28.20 -6.67 2.90
C TRP A 452 -27.99 -6.92 1.40
N ASP A 453 -27.48 -8.11 1.06
CA ASP A 453 -27.02 -8.43 -0.28
C ASP A 453 -28.17 -8.72 -1.26
N VAL A 454 -29.27 -9.28 -0.76
CA VAL A 454 -30.32 -9.89 -1.60
C VAL A 454 -31.07 -8.87 -2.48
N LYS A 455 -31.42 -7.68 -1.95
CA LYS A 455 -32.17 -6.66 -2.72
C LYS A 455 -31.34 -5.98 -3.80
N ASN A 456 -30.04 -5.79 -3.58
CA ASN A 456 -29.15 -5.19 -4.58
C ASN A 456 -28.58 -6.26 -5.53
N LEU A 457 -28.46 -7.51 -5.09
CA LEU A 457 -27.93 -8.62 -5.89
C LEU A 457 -28.82 -8.94 -7.07
N GLU A 458 -30.14 -9.04 -6.93
CA GLU A 458 -31.02 -9.32 -8.08
C GLU A 458 -30.91 -8.24 -9.17
N LYS A 459 -30.92 -6.97 -8.76
CA LYS A 459 -30.73 -5.84 -9.66
C LYS A 459 -29.35 -5.88 -10.30
N TRP A 460 -28.30 -6.14 -9.52
CA TRP A 460 -26.94 -6.23 -10.01
C TRP A 460 -26.75 -7.42 -10.97
N LYS A 461 -27.37 -8.58 -10.71
CA LYS A 461 -27.34 -9.76 -11.58
C LYS A 461 -27.95 -9.46 -12.94
N LYS A 462 -29.06 -8.71 -12.97
CA LYS A 462 -29.71 -8.24 -14.22
C LYS A 462 -28.90 -7.21 -15.02
N VAL A 463 -27.92 -6.54 -14.40
CA VAL A 463 -27.09 -5.56 -15.09
C VAL A 463 -26.00 -6.27 -15.91
N PRO A 464 -25.84 -5.93 -17.21
CA PRO A 464 -24.76 -6.47 -18.03
C PRO A 464 -23.38 -6.23 -17.38
N PRO A 465 -22.51 -7.25 -17.27
CA PRO A 465 -21.23 -7.13 -16.58
C PRO A 465 -20.34 -6.01 -17.12
N VAL A 466 -20.10 -6.00 -18.43
CA VAL A 466 -19.19 -5.09 -19.14
C VAL A 466 -19.92 -4.55 -20.38
N SER A 467 -19.70 -3.27 -20.74
CA SER A 467 -20.28 -2.63 -21.93
C SER A 467 -19.53 -3.01 -23.20
N GLU A 468 -20.11 -2.66 -24.36
CA GLU A 468 -19.35 -2.54 -25.60
C GLU A 468 -18.25 -1.47 -25.51
N PRO A 469 -17.25 -1.48 -26.42
CA PRO A 469 -16.21 -0.46 -26.45
C PRO A 469 -16.77 0.95 -26.59
N ILE A 470 -16.18 1.90 -25.85
CA ILE A 470 -16.58 3.30 -25.84
C ILE A 470 -15.39 4.14 -26.32
N ALA A 471 -15.56 4.75 -27.49
CA ALA A 471 -14.56 5.60 -28.14
C ALA A 471 -13.17 4.96 -28.31
N GLY A 472 -13.07 3.62 -28.30
CA GLY A 472 -11.79 2.90 -28.36
C GLY A 472 -10.90 3.08 -27.12
N VAL A 473 -11.42 3.67 -26.04
CA VAL A 473 -10.66 3.96 -24.81
C VAL A 473 -11.20 3.19 -23.62
N PHE A 474 -12.52 3.02 -23.53
CA PHE A 474 -13.15 2.51 -22.32
C PHE A 474 -14.04 1.30 -22.55
N ARG A 475 -14.21 0.54 -21.47
CA ARG A 475 -15.41 -0.27 -21.22
C ARG A 475 -15.99 0.07 -19.84
N ALA A 476 -17.28 0.36 -19.79
CA ALA A 476 -18.01 0.60 -18.55
C ALA A 476 -18.50 -0.73 -17.97
N MET A 477 -18.31 -0.94 -16.67
CA MET A 477 -18.68 -2.21 -16.04
C MET A 477 -19.39 -2.00 -14.69
N LYS A 478 -20.13 -3.03 -14.26
CA LYS A 478 -20.60 -3.12 -12.87
C LYS A 478 -19.45 -3.62 -11.97
N THR A 479 -19.51 -3.33 -10.67
CA THR A 479 -18.50 -3.83 -9.72
C THR A 479 -18.42 -5.35 -9.79
N LEU A 480 -17.21 -5.92 -9.72
CA LEU A 480 -17.00 -7.35 -9.52
C LEU A 480 -17.46 -7.75 -8.12
N ARG A 481 -17.59 -9.05 -7.87
CA ARG A 481 -17.91 -9.63 -6.57
C ARG A 481 -17.11 -10.89 -6.34
N GLU A 482 -16.53 -11.08 -5.16
CA GLU A 482 -15.65 -12.23 -4.88
C GLU A 482 -16.36 -13.60 -5.01
N LEU A 483 -17.65 -13.63 -4.68
CA LEU A 483 -18.45 -14.86 -4.55
C LEU A 483 -19.57 -15.02 -5.60
N ASP A 484 -19.55 -14.21 -6.67
CA ASP A 484 -20.53 -14.42 -7.75
C ASP A 484 -20.14 -15.62 -8.64
N GLU A 485 -21.06 -16.16 -9.43
CA GLU A 485 -20.73 -17.25 -10.36
C GLU A 485 -20.21 -16.71 -11.71
N THR A 486 -20.57 -15.48 -12.06
CA THR A 486 -20.45 -14.97 -13.44
C THR A 486 -19.55 -13.74 -13.58
N HIS A 487 -19.38 -12.95 -12.52
CA HIS A 487 -18.60 -11.70 -12.56
C HIS A 487 -17.71 -11.54 -11.32
N THR A 488 -16.84 -12.53 -11.11
CA THR A 488 -15.73 -12.54 -10.15
C THR A 488 -14.44 -12.04 -10.79
N PRO A 489 -13.41 -11.68 -10.01
CA PRO A 489 -12.09 -11.35 -10.56
C PRO A 489 -11.53 -12.43 -11.49
N SER A 490 -11.62 -13.72 -11.13
CA SER A 490 -11.09 -14.82 -11.94
C SER A 490 -11.82 -15.00 -13.27
N VAL A 491 -13.17 -15.01 -13.22
CA VAL A 491 -14.00 -15.12 -14.44
C VAL A 491 -13.82 -13.88 -15.32
N PHE A 492 -13.72 -12.70 -14.72
CA PHE A 492 -13.46 -11.47 -15.45
C PHE A 492 -12.11 -11.48 -16.15
N VAL A 493 -11.04 -11.91 -15.46
CA VAL A 493 -9.71 -12.05 -16.07
C VAL A 493 -9.76 -12.99 -17.26
N SER A 494 -10.40 -14.16 -17.12
CA SER A 494 -10.53 -15.12 -18.21
C SER A 494 -11.26 -14.54 -19.43
N ASN A 495 -12.31 -13.75 -19.19
CA ASN A 495 -13.14 -13.22 -20.27
C ASN A 495 -12.62 -11.91 -20.88
N TRP A 496 -11.92 -11.08 -20.10
CA TRP A 496 -11.60 -9.70 -20.46
C TRP A 496 -10.14 -9.30 -20.29
N GLY A 497 -9.29 -10.11 -19.65
CA GLY A 497 -7.89 -9.74 -19.37
C GLY A 497 -7.01 -9.54 -20.62
N HIS A 498 -7.45 -10.02 -21.78
CA HIS A 498 -6.81 -9.73 -23.06
C HIS A 498 -7.12 -8.31 -23.57
N VAL A 499 -8.26 -7.71 -23.20
CA VAL A 499 -8.70 -6.38 -23.64
C VAL A 499 -8.54 -5.32 -22.54
N ILE A 500 -8.97 -5.60 -21.32
CA ILE A 500 -8.98 -4.64 -20.22
C ILE A 500 -7.70 -4.82 -19.40
N LYS A 501 -6.81 -3.83 -19.45
CA LYS A 501 -5.48 -3.89 -18.80
C LYS A 501 -5.37 -3.04 -17.53
N ASP A 502 -6.30 -2.11 -17.36
CA ASP A 502 -6.41 -1.27 -16.17
C ASP A 502 -7.89 -1.11 -15.79
N ILE A 503 -8.17 -1.13 -14.48
CA ILE A 503 -9.50 -0.90 -13.92
C ILE A 503 -9.46 0.35 -13.04
N VAL A 504 -10.36 1.29 -13.29
CA VAL A 504 -10.60 2.47 -12.45
C VAL A 504 -11.90 2.26 -11.67
N ASP A 505 -11.76 2.01 -10.36
CA ASP A 505 -12.87 1.92 -9.42
C ASP A 505 -13.19 3.32 -8.87
N ILE A 506 -14.33 3.87 -9.31
CA ILE A 506 -14.81 5.18 -8.88
C ILE A 506 -15.78 5.12 -7.67
N SER A 507 -15.98 3.95 -7.08
CA SER A 507 -16.84 3.79 -5.89
C SER A 507 -16.17 4.38 -4.64
N HIS A 508 -16.99 4.84 -3.69
CA HIS A 508 -16.50 5.37 -2.42
C HIS A 508 -16.00 4.25 -1.51
N ASP A 509 -16.82 3.21 -1.38
CA ASP A 509 -16.61 2.09 -0.47
C ASP A 509 -15.51 1.16 -0.98
N SER A 510 -14.93 0.37 -0.09
CA SER A 510 -13.97 -0.66 -0.45
C SER A 510 -14.59 -1.68 -1.41
N PRO A 511 -13.82 -2.22 -2.37
CA PRO A 511 -14.37 -3.17 -3.34
C PRO A 511 -14.89 -4.42 -2.63
N VAL A 512 -16.01 -4.95 -3.12
CA VAL A 512 -16.61 -6.22 -2.64
C VAL A 512 -15.96 -7.46 -3.28
N TYR A 513 -14.72 -7.28 -3.74
CA TYR A 513 -13.87 -8.26 -4.40
C TYR A 513 -12.41 -7.90 -4.08
N ASP A 514 -11.52 -8.87 -4.17
CA ASP A 514 -10.09 -8.67 -3.96
C ASP A 514 -9.40 -8.21 -5.26
N PRO A 515 -8.91 -6.96 -5.35
CA PRO A 515 -8.26 -6.47 -6.56
C PRO A 515 -6.99 -7.24 -6.91
N ARG A 516 -6.35 -7.92 -5.95
CA ARG A 516 -5.13 -8.70 -6.18
C ARG A 516 -5.36 -9.84 -7.17
N GLY A 517 -6.58 -10.38 -7.23
CA GLY A 517 -6.94 -11.38 -8.24
C GLY A 517 -6.81 -10.86 -9.67
N LEU A 518 -7.03 -9.55 -9.88
CA LEU A 518 -6.86 -8.88 -11.17
C LEU A 518 -5.37 -8.61 -11.45
N GLU A 519 -4.66 -8.12 -10.44
CA GLU A 519 -3.24 -7.73 -10.55
C GLU A 519 -2.34 -8.92 -10.86
N LYS A 520 -2.62 -10.10 -10.27
CA LYS A 520 -1.93 -11.36 -10.59
C LYS A 520 -2.03 -11.76 -12.06
N ALA A 521 -3.07 -11.31 -12.75
CA ALA A 521 -3.28 -11.54 -14.18
C ALA A 521 -2.83 -10.38 -15.07
N GLY A 522 -2.08 -9.42 -14.51
CA GLY A 522 -1.55 -8.27 -15.25
C GLY A 522 -2.52 -7.10 -15.41
N ILE A 523 -3.72 -7.15 -14.80
CA ILE A 523 -4.70 -6.06 -14.82
C ILE A 523 -4.48 -5.15 -13.62
N ARG A 524 -4.05 -3.91 -13.84
CA ARG A 524 -3.78 -2.96 -12.74
C ARG A 524 -5.07 -2.35 -12.20
N TYR A 525 -5.22 -2.30 -10.88
CA TYR A 525 -6.38 -1.71 -10.21
C TYR A 525 -6.08 -0.30 -9.69
N HIS A 526 -6.96 0.67 -9.95
CA HIS A 526 -6.81 2.07 -9.55
C HIS A 526 -8.08 2.56 -8.85
N LYS A 527 -7.96 2.99 -7.60
CA LYS A 527 -9.07 3.56 -6.83
C LYS A 527 -9.14 5.07 -7.04
N HIS A 528 -10.29 5.57 -7.50
CA HIS A 528 -10.60 7.00 -7.68
C HIS A 528 -11.92 7.34 -6.97
N PRO A 529 -11.94 7.38 -5.63
CA PRO A 529 -13.17 7.38 -4.87
C PRO A 529 -13.97 8.67 -5.04
N THR A 530 -15.27 8.55 -5.32
CA THR A 530 -16.17 9.70 -5.46
C THR A 530 -17.41 9.58 -4.58
N VAL A 531 -18.08 10.69 -4.34
CA VAL A 531 -19.32 10.71 -3.54
C VAL A 531 -20.47 10.08 -4.32
N SER A 532 -21.25 9.23 -3.65
CA SER A 532 -22.38 8.54 -4.28
C SER A 532 -23.56 9.50 -4.54
N LYS A 533 -24.34 9.21 -5.58
CA LYS A 533 -25.59 9.89 -5.97
C LYS A 533 -25.48 11.36 -6.43
N ILE A 534 -24.34 12.03 -6.24
CA ILE A 534 -24.10 13.38 -6.76
C ILE A 534 -23.16 13.37 -7.97
N PRO A 535 -23.28 14.34 -8.90
CA PRO A 535 -22.34 14.49 -10.01
C PRO A 535 -20.94 14.83 -9.49
N PRO A 536 -19.87 14.26 -10.08
CA PRO A 536 -18.51 14.66 -9.80
C PRO A 536 -18.30 16.17 -9.98
N THR A 537 -17.47 16.74 -9.11
CA THR A 537 -16.99 18.13 -9.20
C THR A 537 -16.00 18.29 -10.34
N ASP A 538 -15.78 19.54 -10.77
CA ASP A 538 -14.83 19.82 -11.85
C ASP A 538 -13.41 19.34 -11.51
N VAL A 539 -13.01 19.46 -10.24
CA VAL A 539 -11.70 18.98 -9.75
C VAL A 539 -11.61 17.45 -9.82
N GLU A 540 -12.68 16.73 -9.44
CA GLU A 540 -12.71 15.27 -9.55
C GLU A 540 -12.66 14.79 -11.01
N VAL A 541 -13.31 15.53 -11.92
CA VAL A 541 -13.25 15.28 -13.38
C VAL A 541 -11.85 15.48 -13.91
N ASP A 542 -11.22 16.62 -13.61
CA ASP A 542 -9.87 16.92 -14.08
C ASP A 542 -8.86 15.88 -13.56
N SER A 543 -9.00 15.46 -12.31
CA SER A 543 -8.19 14.40 -11.71
C SER A 543 -8.42 13.03 -12.38
N PHE A 544 -9.66 12.67 -12.70
CA PHE A 544 -9.97 11.44 -13.45
C PHE A 544 -9.37 11.46 -14.85
N ILE A 545 -9.45 12.60 -15.55
CA ILE A 545 -8.89 12.76 -16.89
C ILE A 545 -7.36 12.59 -16.84
N ALA A 546 -6.69 13.27 -15.90
CA ALA A 546 -5.25 13.13 -15.72
C ALA A 546 -4.83 11.68 -15.37
N LEU A 547 -5.62 10.99 -14.55
CA LEU A 547 -5.43 9.57 -14.26
C LEU A 547 -5.48 8.75 -15.55
N VAL A 548 -6.55 8.85 -16.34
CA VAL A 548 -6.70 8.06 -17.58
C VAL A 548 -5.62 8.41 -18.61
N ASP A 549 -5.27 9.68 -18.79
CA ASP A 549 -4.21 10.10 -19.72
C ASP A 549 -2.87 9.41 -19.37
N ARG A 550 -2.52 9.37 -18.07
CA ARG A 550 -1.35 8.66 -17.58
C ARG A 550 -1.46 7.15 -17.83
N LEU A 551 -2.61 6.53 -17.54
CA LEU A 551 -2.81 5.09 -17.77
C LEU A 551 -2.64 4.72 -19.23
N ARG A 552 -3.14 5.53 -20.16
CA ARG A 552 -3.00 5.26 -21.60
C ARG A 552 -1.55 5.32 -22.07
N GLU A 553 -0.78 6.27 -21.56
CA GLU A 553 0.66 6.36 -21.86
C GLU A 553 1.42 5.16 -21.27
N GLU A 554 1.11 4.76 -20.03
CA GLU A 554 1.68 3.55 -19.41
C GLU A 554 1.28 2.28 -20.18
N GLN A 555 0.02 2.16 -20.61
CA GLN A 555 -0.47 1.03 -21.40
C GLN A 555 0.24 0.94 -22.75
N LYS A 556 0.53 2.06 -23.41
CA LYS A 556 1.26 2.05 -24.68
C LYS A 556 2.65 1.44 -24.53
N LYS A 557 3.40 1.84 -23.50
CA LYS A 557 4.73 1.29 -23.21
C LYS A 557 4.66 -0.20 -22.91
N ARG A 558 3.72 -0.61 -22.05
CA ARG A 558 3.52 -2.02 -21.70
C ARG A 558 3.07 -2.86 -22.89
N ALA A 559 2.22 -2.32 -23.77
CA ALA A 559 1.76 -3.02 -24.95
C ALA A 559 2.91 -3.34 -25.90
N GLU A 560 3.89 -2.44 -26.03
CA GLU A 560 5.12 -2.65 -26.81
C GLU A 560 6.04 -3.69 -26.13
N GLU A 561 6.23 -3.59 -24.81
CA GLU A 561 7.11 -4.50 -24.03
C GLU A 561 6.55 -5.92 -23.91
N GLU A 562 5.24 -6.05 -23.70
CA GLU A 562 4.54 -7.31 -23.45
C GLU A 562 3.80 -7.84 -24.71
N ASN A 563 3.97 -7.19 -25.87
CA ASN A 563 3.41 -7.54 -27.18
C ASN A 563 1.88 -7.78 -27.17
N TRP A 564 1.12 -6.81 -26.66
CA TRP A 564 -0.34 -6.89 -26.56
C TRP A 564 -1.06 -6.68 -27.90
N ASP A 565 -2.30 -7.18 -28.01
CA ASP A 565 -3.23 -6.81 -29.09
C ASP A 565 -3.53 -5.31 -29.04
N PRO A 566 -3.59 -4.58 -30.18
CA PRO A 566 -3.81 -3.14 -30.21
C PRO A 566 -5.16 -2.68 -29.61
N ASN A 567 -6.12 -3.58 -29.38
CA ASN A 567 -7.45 -3.26 -28.87
C ASN A 567 -7.55 -3.25 -27.33
N TYR A 568 -6.51 -2.82 -26.61
CA TYR A 568 -6.56 -2.70 -25.15
C TYR A 568 -7.26 -1.41 -24.69
N VAL A 569 -7.97 -1.49 -23.55
CA VAL A 569 -8.81 -0.40 -23.02
C VAL A 569 -8.74 -0.30 -21.48
N VAL A 570 -9.31 0.79 -20.95
CA VAL A 570 -9.49 1.02 -19.52
C VAL A 570 -10.91 0.64 -19.09
N GLY A 571 -11.04 -0.24 -18.10
CA GLY A 571 -12.30 -0.57 -17.45
C GLY A 571 -12.66 0.49 -16.41
N VAL A 572 -13.90 0.98 -16.38
CA VAL A 572 -14.36 1.94 -15.37
C VAL A 572 -15.62 1.44 -14.70
N HIS A 573 -15.64 1.39 -13.38
CA HIS A 573 -16.80 0.92 -12.64
C HIS A 573 -17.14 1.74 -11.41
N CYS A 574 -18.45 1.87 -11.16
CA CYS A 574 -18.97 2.18 -9.84
C CYS A 574 -19.64 0.90 -9.31
N HIS A 575 -20.82 1.01 -8.68
CA HIS A 575 -21.57 -0.19 -8.29
C HIS A 575 -22.25 -0.86 -9.50
N TYR A 576 -23.03 -0.11 -10.29
CA TYR A 576 -23.76 -0.65 -11.45
C TYR A 576 -23.16 -0.25 -12.82
N GLY A 577 -22.28 0.74 -12.86
CA GLY A 577 -21.65 1.20 -14.10
C GLY A 577 -22.55 2.04 -15.02
N PHE A 578 -23.39 2.92 -14.45
CA PHE A 578 -24.30 3.80 -15.21
C PHE A 578 -24.02 5.30 -15.00
N ASN A 579 -24.53 5.91 -13.93
CA ASN A 579 -24.53 7.38 -13.76
C ASN A 579 -23.14 8.00 -13.62
N ARG A 580 -22.42 7.70 -12.52
CA ARG A 580 -21.07 8.28 -12.28
C ARG A 580 -20.06 7.80 -13.32
N THR A 581 -20.13 6.53 -13.68
CA THR A 581 -19.29 5.93 -14.73
C THR A 581 -19.49 6.63 -16.06
N GLY A 582 -20.75 6.83 -16.47
CA GLY A 582 -21.09 7.55 -17.69
C GLY A 582 -20.67 9.00 -17.62
N TYR A 583 -20.86 9.69 -16.50
CA TYR A 583 -20.46 11.09 -16.35
C TYR A 583 -18.95 11.28 -16.58
N PHE A 584 -18.11 10.47 -15.93
CA PHE A 584 -16.65 10.54 -16.13
C PHE A 584 -16.22 10.18 -17.54
N ILE A 585 -16.78 9.10 -18.11
CA ILE A 585 -16.45 8.67 -19.47
C ILE A 585 -16.87 9.74 -20.49
N VAL A 586 -18.08 10.30 -20.36
CA VAL A 586 -18.57 11.39 -21.23
C VAL A 586 -17.65 12.60 -21.14
N CYS A 587 -17.29 13.05 -19.93
CA CYS A 587 -16.35 14.15 -19.76
C CYS A 587 -15.01 13.89 -20.46
N TYR A 588 -14.45 12.68 -20.31
CA TYR A 588 -13.19 12.34 -20.95
C TYR A 588 -13.29 12.37 -22.48
N ILE A 589 -14.29 11.73 -23.08
CA ILE A 589 -14.38 11.65 -24.55
C ILE A 589 -14.75 12.99 -25.20
N VAL A 590 -15.43 13.89 -24.48
CA VAL A 590 -15.60 15.28 -24.91
C VAL A 590 -14.26 16.02 -24.88
N GLU A 591 -13.52 15.95 -23.77
CA GLU A 591 -12.30 16.75 -23.57
C GLU A 591 -11.04 16.20 -24.25
N ARG A 592 -11.02 14.90 -24.61
CA ARG A 592 -9.84 14.23 -25.19
C ARG A 592 -10.08 13.58 -26.54
N CYS A 593 -11.32 13.18 -26.85
CA CYS A 593 -11.65 12.47 -28.09
C CYS A 593 -12.42 13.32 -29.10
N GLY A 594 -12.72 14.58 -28.79
CA GLY A 594 -13.35 15.53 -29.72
C GLY A 594 -14.85 15.31 -29.94
N TYR A 595 -15.51 14.56 -29.06
CA TYR A 595 -16.96 14.34 -29.15
C TYR A 595 -17.72 15.59 -28.71
N SER A 596 -18.87 15.86 -29.33
CA SER A 596 -19.83 16.79 -28.72
C SER A 596 -20.44 16.16 -27.47
N VAL A 597 -20.97 16.99 -26.55
CA VAL A 597 -21.59 16.47 -25.32
C VAL A 597 -22.76 15.52 -25.63
N GLN A 598 -23.52 15.80 -26.69
CA GLN A 598 -24.64 14.99 -27.13
C GLN A 598 -24.16 13.64 -27.68
N ASP A 599 -23.21 13.67 -28.63
CA ASP A 599 -22.65 12.45 -29.23
C ASP A 599 -21.99 11.56 -28.17
N ALA A 600 -21.32 12.16 -27.19
CA ALA A 600 -20.69 11.45 -26.09
C ALA A 600 -21.72 10.72 -25.21
N ILE A 601 -22.83 11.38 -24.85
CA ILE A 601 -23.93 10.78 -24.08
C ILE A 601 -24.55 9.62 -24.85
N GLU A 602 -24.83 9.81 -26.14
CA GLU A 602 -25.41 8.79 -27.01
C GLU A 602 -24.47 7.60 -27.22
N THR A 603 -23.18 7.85 -27.41
CA THR A 603 -22.15 6.81 -27.53
C THR A 603 -22.10 5.96 -26.27
N PHE A 604 -22.11 6.58 -25.09
CA PHE A 604 -22.16 5.86 -23.81
C PHE A 604 -23.45 5.05 -23.66
N ALA A 605 -24.60 5.66 -23.97
CA ALA A 605 -25.90 5.01 -23.87
C ALA A 605 -26.01 3.78 -24.78
N LYS A 606 -25.55 3.90 -26.04
CA LYS A 606 -25.51 2.80 -27.02
C LYS A 606 -24.63 1.65 -26.52
N ALA A 607 -23.44 1.96 -26.04
CA ALA A 607 -22.49 0.94 -25.59
C ALA A 607 -22.94 0.22 -24.30
N ARG A 608 -23.66 0.90 -23.40
CA ARG A 608 -24.18 0.32 -22.16
C ARG A 608 -25.58 -0.32 -22.32
N GLY A 609 -26.04 -0.52 -23.54
CA GLY A 609 -27.27 -1.24 -23.91
C GLY A 609 -28.55 -0.63 -23.32
N ASN A 610 -28.88 -1.00 -22.08
CA ASN A 610 -30.21 -0.82 -21.47
C ASN A 610 -30.30 0.42 -20.57
N GLY A 611 -29.65 1.50 -20.96
CA GLY A 611 -29.71 2.80 -20.30
C GLY A 611 -28.33 3.42 -20.15
N GLY A 612 -28.15 4.63 -20.67
CA GLY A 612 -26.98 5.47 -20.40
C GLY A 612 -27.04 6.03 -18.97
N ILE A 613 -26.65 7.29 -18.82
CA ILE A 613 -26.84 8.02 -17.56
C ILE A 613 -28.37 8.14 -17.31
N ARG A 614 -28.83 7.60 -16.18
CA ARG A 614 -30.26 7.46 -15.83
C ARG A 614 -30.79 8.62 -15.00
N HIS A 615 -29.91 9.34 -14.32
CA HIS A 615 -30.30 10.44 -13.44
C HIS A 615 -30.16 11.77 -14.17
N SER A 616 -31.26 12.53 -14.29
CA SER A 616 -31.31 13.79 -15.05
C SER A 616 -30.28 14.81 -14.54
N HIS A 617 -30.10 14.93 -13.23
CA HIS A 617 -29.16 15.90 -12.66
C HIS A 617 -27.69 15.66 -13.04
N PHE A 618 -27.32 14.45 -13.47
CA PHE A 618 -26.01 14.19 -14.07
C PHE A 618 -25.94 14.70 -15.51
N LEU A 619 -27.00 14.50 -16.30
CA LEU A 619 -27.10 15.01 -17.67
C LEU A 619 -27.11 16.53 -17.68
N ASP A 620 -27.94 17.15 -16.84
CA ASP A 620 -28.04 18.61 -16.72
C ASP A 620 -26.68 19.22 -16.41
N ARG A 621 -25.92 18.60 -15.49
CA ARG A 621 -24.58 19.05 -15.12
C ARG A 621 -23.57 18.90 -16.27
N LEU A 622 -23.67 17.89 -17.13
CA LEU A 622 -22.85 17.76 -18.34
C LEU A 622 -23.12 18.89 -19.32
N PHE A 623 -24.40 19.18 -19.60
CA PHE A 623 -24.77 20.29 -20.47
C PHE A 623 -24.32 21.63 -19.89
N VAL A 624 -24.50 21.88 -18.59
CA VAL A 624 -24.01 23.10 -17.94
C VAL A 624 -22.49 23.22 -18.11
N ARG A 625 -21.72 22.16 -17.83
CA ARG A 625 -20.25 22.16 -17.94
C ARG A 625 -19.78 22.54 -19.35
N TYR A 626 -20.44 22.01 -20.39
CA TYR A 626 -20.04 22.21 -21.79
C TYR A 626 -20.85 23.27 -22.56
N SER A 627 -21.78 23.98 -21.91
CA SER A 627 -22.60 25.05 -22.52
C SER A 627 -21.85 26.37 -22.77
N GLY A 628 -20.64 26.53 -22.22
CA GLY A 628 -19.92 27.81 -22.23
C GLY A 628 -20.42 28.85 -21.22
N LEU A 629 -21.52 28.56 -20.50
CA LEU A 629 -22.04 29.39 -19.41
C LEU A 629 -21.20 29.14 -18.15
N LYS A 630 -20.11 29.91 -17.97
CA LYS A 630 -19.39 29.93 -16.70
C LYS A 630 -20.29 30.55 -15.63
N GLY A 631 -20.89 29.72 -14.79
CA GLY A 631 -21.58 30.19 -13.59
C GLY A 631 -20.65 31.03 -12.73
N GLU A 632 -21.12 32.19 -12.30
CA GLU A 632 -20.44 33.01 -11.30
C GLU A 632 -20.10 32.14 -10.09
N ARG A 633 -18.81 31.99 -9.82
CA ARG A 633 -18.34 31.30 -8.62
C ARG A 633 -18.83 32.08 -7.41
N SER A 634 -19.89 31.59 -6.76
CA SER A 634 -20.27 32.05 -5.43
C SER A 634 -19.08 31.82 -4.50
N LYS A 635 -18.49 32.93 -4.06
CA LYS A 635 -17.59 32.95 -2.91
C LYS A 635 -18.46 32.72 -1.68
N LEU A 636 -18.38 31.53 -1.10
CA LEU A 636 -18.67 31.29 0.31
C LEU A 636 -17.60 30.34 0.86
#